data_AF-A0A9P7YVW4-F1
#
_entry.id   AF-A0A9P7YVW4-F1
#
_cell.length_a   1.000
_cell.length_b   1.000
_cell.length_c   1.000
_cell.angle_alpha   90.00
_cell.angle_beta   90.00
_cell.angle_gamma   90.00
#
_symmetry.space_group_name_H-M   'P 1'
#
loop_
_entity.id
_entity.type
_entity.pdbx_description
1 polymer ?
#
loop_
_entity_poly.entity_id
_entity_poly.type
_entity_poly.pdbx_seq_one_letter_code
_entity_poly.pdbx_strand_id
1 'polypeptide(L)'
;MFSFNSNMSFATSFRSEAVNENRRMGSFTSAKESSALLTLRESLEEVFPICNSQAPLQTPFCFQYEITQGFLHNGVAASSDLIFPRRLDYGEYDRFWAHLRKFEVLLGKPFPPKTDKIVWGVLGQDIPLGSHAVVMSGSLQYQASGPLFKLRLKPLHIDLSHRLERRFSSDRFLEIDIPSIGGTKIPKCLSDAGFAGIAVVKECLIESHQDFIGCRTWVSFCNKAARERERMKRNSTTH
;
A
#
# COMPACT_ATOMS: atom_id res chain seq x y z
N MET A 1 0.40 15.46 32.47
CA MET A 1 1.56 16.38 32.42
C MET A 1 2.81 15.55 32.65
N PHE A 2 3.47 15.11 31.58
CA PHE A 2 4.86 14.65 31.64
C PHE A 2 5.53 15.04 30.32
N SER A 3 6.57 15.85 30.47
CA SER A 3 7.49 16.30 29.44
C SER A 3 8.71 15.39 29.48
N PHE A 4 9.26 15.05 28.33
CA PHE A 4 10.69 14.79 28.20
C PHE A 4 11.15 15.36 26.87
N ASN A 5 12.17 16.21 26.96
CA ASN A 5 12.84 16.80 25.82
C ASN A 5 14.34 16.57 25.98
N SER A 6 15.03 16.51 24.83
CA SER A 6 16.48 16.57 24.60
C SER A 6 17.20 15.25 24.32
N ASN A 7 17.41 15.04 23.01
CA ASN A 7 18.70 14.85 22.36
C ASN A 7 19.70 13.85 22.98
N MET A 8 19.80 12.66 22.39
CA MET A 8 21.09 12.04 22.14
C MET A 8 21.18 11.54 20.69
N SER A 9 22.22 12.03 20.02
CA SER A 9 22.73 11.56 18.74
C SER A 9 23.13 10.09 18.84
N PHE A 10 22.58 9.24 17.98
CA PHE A 10 23.22 8.02 17.50
C PHE A 10 22.84 7.82 16.03
N ALA A 11 23.49 8.60 15.16
CA ALA A 11 23.56 8.29 13.75
C ALA A 11 24.91 7.63 13.48
N THR A 12 24.86 6.37 13.08
CA THR A 12 25.86 5.49 12.43
C THR A 12 26.01 4.15 13.15
N SER A 13 25.99 3.09 12.35
CA SER A 13 26.19 1.67 12.71
C SER A 13 24.96 0.86 13.14
N PHE A 14 24.03 0.62 12.20
CA PHE A 14 23.12 -0.53 12.25
C PHE A 14 22.80 -1.04 10.82
N ARG A 15 23.84 -1.23 10.00
CA ARG A 15 23.71 -1.88 8.68
C ARG A 15 24.70 -3.03 8.45
N SER A 16 25.26 -3.65 9.50
CA SER A 16 26.18 -4.80 9.30
C SER A 16 25.95 -6.03 10.18
N GLU A 17 24.96 -6.07 11.08
CA GLU A 17 24.75 -7.23 11.96
C GLU A 17 23.57 -8.15 11.59
N ALA A 18 22.90 -7.93 10.45
CA ALA A 18 21.84 -8.83 9.97
C ALA A 18 22.33 -9.95 9.02
N VAL A 19 23.65 -10.14 8.86
CA VAL A 19 24.22 -11.06 7.85
C VAL A 19 24.68 -12.41 8.43
N ASN A 20 24.70 -12.62 9.75
CA ASN A 20 25.47 -13.75 10.30
C ASN A 20 24.79 -14.71 11.30
N GLU A 21 23.45 -14.73 11.42
CA GLU A 21 22.74 -15.71 12.27
C GLU A 21 21.95 -16.80 11.52
N ASN A 22 22.00 -16.85 10.19
CA ASN A 22 21.41 -17.94 9.41
C ASN A 22 22.29 -19.21 9.29
N ARG A 23 23.34 -19.33 10.10
CA ARG A 23 24.18 -20.54 10.18
C ARG A 23 23.96 -21.25 11.50
N ARG A 24 22.87 -21.99 11.61
CA ARG A 24 22.74 -23.28 12.34
C ARG A 24 21.27 -23.58 12.57
N MET A 25 20.69 -24.35 11.64
CA MET A 25 19.79 -25.49 11.89
C MET A 25 19.12 -25.86 10.56
N GLY A 26 19.39 -27.06 10.05
CA GLY A 26 18.55 -27.72 9.06
C GLY A 26 18.84 -27.42 7.59
N SER A 27 19.94 -27.99 7.08
CA SER A 27 20.04 -28.65 5.77
C SER A 27 18.76 -28.73 4.93
N PHE A 28 18.63 -27.83 3.95
CA PHE A 28 18.01 -28.11 2.64
C PHE A 28 18.72 -27.25 1.58
N THR A 29 19.96 -27.58 1.24
CA THR A 29 20.53 -27.12 -0.01
C THR A 29 20.02 -28.03 -1.13
N SER A 30 19.31 -27.47 -2.12
CA SER A 30 19.37 -28.01 -3.47
C SER A 30 19.10 -26.92 -4.52
N ALA A 31 20.20 -26.50 -5.14
CA ALA A 31 20.39 -26.16 -6.55
C ALA A 31 19.25 -25.45 -7.31
N LYS A 32 19.51 -24.19 -7.70
CA LYS A 32 18.72 -23.35 -8.61
C LYS A 32 17.25 -23.22 -8.19
N GLU A 33 16.93 -22.10 -7.54
CA GLU A 33 15.58 -21.57 -7.63
C GLU A 33 15.18 -21.63 -9.12
N SER A 34 14.14 -22.40 -9.44
CA SER A 34 13.74 -22.64 -10.83
C SER A 34 13.60 -21.29 -11.53
N SER A 35 14.03 -21.16 -12.78
CA SER A 35 13.92 -19.90 -13.55
C SER A 35 12.51 -19.29 -13.46
N ALA A 36 11.48 -20.13 -13.36
CA ALA A 36 10.09 -19.70 -13.18
C ALA A 36 9.82 -19.02 -11.82
N LEU A 37 10.45 -19.48 -10.74
CA LEU A 37 10.31 -18.90 -9.40
C LEU A 37 11.05 -17.56 -9.28
N LEU A 38 12.21 -17.43 -9.92
CA LEU A 38 12.94 -16.16 -9.99
C LEU A 38 12.11 -15.11 -10.74
N THR A 39 11.61 -15.44 -11.93
CA THR A 39 10.73 -14.53 -12.69
C THR A 39 9.45 -14.19 -11.92
N LEU A 40 8.90 -15.14 -11.16
CA LEU A 40 7.75 -14.88 -10.30
C LEU A 40 8.10 -13.85 -9.20
N ARG A 41 9.24 -14.01 -8.53
CA ARG A 41 9.71 -13.08 -7.49
C ARG A 41 9.94 -11.67 -8.05
N GLU A 42 10.65 -11.54 -9.16
CA GLU A 42 10.84 -10.27 -9.87
C GLU A 42 9.49 -9.61 -10.21
N SER A 43 8.52 -10.40 -10.70
CA SER A 43 7.17 -9.89 -11.00
C SER A 43 6.38 -9.43 -9.77
N LEU A 44 6.75 -9.88 -8.56
CA LEU A 44 6.10 -9.52 -7.30
C LEU A 44 6.74 -8.26 -6.68
N GLU A 45 8.03 -8.04 -6.90
CA GLU A 45 8.74 -6.83 -6.46
C GLU A 45 8.19 -5.56 -7.12
N GLU A 46 7.66 -5.67 -8.35
CA GLU A 46 7.07 -4.56 -9.10
C GLU A 46 5.60 -4.26 -8.74
N VAL A 47 4.98 -5.03 -7.83
CA VAL A 47 3.55 -4.86 -7.48
C VAL A 47 3.29 -3.56 -6.73
N PHE A 48 4.21 -3.20 -5.82
CA PHE A 48 4.12 -1.98 -5.03
C PHE A 48 5.03 -0.91 -5.62
N PRO A 49 4.53 0.32 -5.82
CA PRO A 49 5.33 1.38 -6.43
C PRO A 49 6.44 1.78 -5.47
N ILE A 50 7.65 1.96 -6.01
CA ILE A 50 8.79 2.52 -5.27
C ILE A 50 8.36 3.86 -4.65
N CYS A 51 8.66 4.07 -3.38
CA CYS A 51 8.37 5.35 -2.77
C CYS A 51 9.22 6.47 -3.39
N ASN A 52 8.56 7.52 -3.88
CA ASN A 52 9.24 8.77 -4.18
C ASN A 52 9.41 9.60 -2.89
N SER A 53 10.65 9.66 -2.39
CA SER A 53 11.06 10.44 -1.21
C SER A 53 11.00 11.96 -1.41
N GLN A 54 10.74 12.45 -2.62
CA GLN A 54 10.68 13.87 -2.95
C GLN A 54 9.31 14.50 -2.74
N ALA A 55 8.26 13.72 -2.44
CA ALA A 55 7.04 14.30 -1.90
C ALA A 55 7.43 15.11 -0.65
N PRO A 56 7.07 16.40 -0.54
CA PRO A 56 7.52 17.22 0.57
C PRO A 56 7.17 16.51 1.88
N LEU A 57 8.13 16.39 2.81
CA LEU A 57 7.92 15.78 4.14
C LEU A 57 6.71 16.38 4.89
N GLN A 58 6.28 17.57 4.47
CA GLN A 58 5.16 18.33 5.03
C GLN A 58 3.81 18.00 4.38
N THR A 59 3.78 17.15 3.34
CA THR A 59 2.52 16.77 2.66
C THR A 59 1.73 15.87 3.58
N PRO A 60 0.48 16.22 3.96
CA PRO A 60 -0.31 15.33 4.78
C PRO A 60 -0.53 13.98 4.07
N PHE A 61 -0.49 12.91 4.85
CA PHE A 61 -0.40 11.56 4.32
C PHE A 61 -1.59 11.16 3.43
N CYS A 62 -2.79 11.66 3.72
CA CYS A 62 -3.97 11.48 2.87
C CYS A 62 -3.76 12.00 1.44
N PHE A 63 -3.05 13.11 1.24
CA PHE A 63 -2.74 13.61 -0.10
C PHE A 63 -1.69 12.74 -0.79
N GLN A 64 -0.74 12.19 -0.05
CA GLN A 64 0.23 11.24 -0.58
C GLN A 64 -0.47 9.96 -1.09
N TYR A 65 -1.51 9.52 -0.38
CA TYR A 65 -2.37 8.41 -0.81
C TYR A 65 -3.07 8.71 -2.15
N GLU A 66 -3.70 9.88 -2.29
CA GLU A 66 -4.42 10.31 -3.51
C GLU A 66 -3.48 10.48 -4.71
N ILE A 67 -2.31 11.07 -4.47
CA ILE A 67 -1.23 11.16 -5.46
C ILE A 67 -0.84 9.75 -5.94
N THR A 68 -0.60 8.83 -5.00
CA THR A 68 -0.22 7.45 -5.30
C THR A 68 -1.32 6.74 -6.10
N GLN A 69 -2.58 6.95 -5.74
CA GLN A 69 -3.73 6.42 -6.48
C GLN A 69 -3.74 6.91 -7.94
N GLY A 70 -3.51 8.20 -8.17
CA GLY A 70 -3.45 8.79 -9.52
C GLY A 70 -2.37 8.18 -10.40
N PHE A 71 -1.18 7.95 -9.85
CA PHE A 71 -0.08 7.30 -10.58
C PHE A 71 -0.34 5.82 -10.84
N LEU A 72 -0.80 5.08 -9.83
CA LEU A 72 -1.15 3.65 -9.96
C LEU A 72 -2.24 3.41 -10.99
N HIS A 73 -3.26 4.29 -11.05
CA HIS A 73 -4.32 4.19 -12.04
C HIS A 73 -3.76 4.15 -13.47
N ASN A 74 -2.74 4.97 -13.72
CA ASN A 74 -2.14 5.20 -15.02
C ASN A 74 -0.88 4.35 -15.28
N GLY A 75 -0.51 3.43 -14.37
CA GLY A 75 0.68 2.61 -14.50
C GLY A 75 1.97 3.43 -14.55
N VAL A 76 1.98 4.62 -13.95
CA VAL A 76 3.14 5.48 -13.90
C VAL A 76 3.94 5.11 -12.66
N ALA A 77 5.17 4.66 -12.85
CA ALA A 77 6.09 4.49 -11.74
C ALA A 77 6.32 5.84 -11.06
N ALA A 78 6.30 5.88 -9.74
CA ALA A 78 6.67 7.07 -8.99
C ALA A 78 8.18 7.31 -9.14
N SER A 79 8.57 7.97 -10.22
CA SER A 79 9.96 8.35 -10.49
C SER A 79 10.43 9.39 -9.48
N SER A 80 11.71 9.34 -9.12
CA SER A 80 12.42 10.37 -8.35
C SER A 80 12.36 11.76 -8.98
N ASP A 81 12.04 11.85 -10.27
CA ASP A 81 12.06 13.08 -11.04
C ASP A 81 10.72 13.84 -10.98
N LEU A 82 9.71 13.29 -10.28
CA LEU A 82 8.45 13.99 -10.06
C LEU A 82 8.66 15.13 -9.06
N ILE A 83 8.75 16.34 -9.59
CA ILE A 83 8.85 17.56 -8.80
C ILE A 83 7.46 17.94 -8.28
N PHE A 84 7.25 17.74 -6.99
CA PHE A 84 6.07 18.27 -6.30
C PHE A 84 6.31 19.75 -5.93
N PRO A 85 5.30 20.62 -6.10
CA PRO A 85 5.39 21.99 -5.61
C PRO A 85 5.63 22.01 -4.10
N ARG A 86 6.52 22.89 -3.65
CA ARG A 86 6.80 23.09 -2.22
C ARG A 86 5.57 23.56 -1.42
N ARG A 87 4.59 24.18 -2.08
CA ARG A 87 3.34 24.66 -1.48
C ARG A 87 2.18 24.31 -2.39
N LEU A 88 1.64 23.12 -2.20
CA LEU A 88 0.32 22.76 -2.68
C LEU A 88 -0.69 23.21 -1.62
N ASP A 89 -1.74 23.88 -2.06
CA ASP A 89 -2.91 24.18 -1.22
C ASP A 89 -3.73 22.91 -1.10
N TYR A 90 -3.31 22.02 -0.21
CA TYR A 90 -3.90 20.70 -0.04
C TYR A 90 -5.33 20.76 0.52
N GLY A 91 -5.73 21.88 1.12
CA GLY A 91 -7.10 22.06 1.64
C GLY A 91 -8.15 22.20 0.53
N GLU A 92 -7.76 22.74 -0.63
CA GLU A 92 -8.69 23.04 -1.73
C GLU A 92 -8.83 21.86 -2.70
N TYR A 93 -9.90 21.08 -2.54
CA TYR A 93 -10.19 19.86 -3.32
C TYR A 93 -10.01 20.03 -4.83
N ASP A 94 -10.69 21.01 -5.43
CA ASP A 94 -10.68 21.19 -6.88
C ASP A 94 -9.30 21.66 -7.38
N ARG A 95 -8.59 22.47 -6.57
CA ARG A 95 -7.23 22.92 -6.89
C ARG A 95 -6.23 21.77 -6.83
N PHE A 96 -6.32 20.90 -5.83
CA PHE A 96 -5.49 19.71 -5.73
C PHE A 96 -5.62 18.83 -6.97
N TRP A 97 -6.85 18.46 -7.35
CA TRP A 97 -7.06 17.62 -8.54
C TRP A 97 -6.69 18.31 -9.85
N ALA A 98 -6.94 19.62 -9.96
CA ALA A 98 -6.48 20.40 -11.12
C ALA A 98 -4.95 20.45 -11.19
N HIS A 99 -4.26 20.47 -10.06
CA HIS A 99 -2.81 20.42 -10.01
C HIS A 99 -2.28 19.04 -10.40
N LEU A 100 -2.86 17.95 -9.88
CA LEU A 100 -2.45 16.60 -10.26
C LEU A 100 -2.53 16.37 -11.79
N ARG A 101 -3.52 16.96 -12.45
CA ARG A 101 -3.67 16.88 -13.91
C ARG A 101 -2.58 17.59 -14.70
N LYS A 102 -1.80 18.48 -14.06
CA LYS A 102 -0.70 19.22 -14.70
C LYS A 102 0.62 18.47 -14.71
N PHE A 103 0.75 17.37 -13.96
CA PHE A 103 1.94 16.53 -14.07
C PHE A 103 2.03 15.99 -15.51
N GLU A 104 3.19 16.17 -16.15
CA GLU A 104 3.40 15.76 -17.54
C GLU A 104 3.08 14.28 -17.75
N VAL A 105 3.47 13.44 -16.79
CA VAL A 105 3.21 11.99 -16.81
C VAL A 105 1.73 11.62 -16.69
N LEU A 106 0.87 12.55 -16.27
CA LEU A 106 -0.59 12.38 -16.15
C LEU A 106 -1.38 13.21 -17.19
N LEU A 107 -0.70 14.00 -18.02
CA LEU A 107 -1.35 14.89 -18.98
C LEU A 107 -2.18 14.08 -20.00
N GLY A 108 -3.44 14.45 -20.17
CA GLY A 108 -4.37 13.77 -21.09
C GLY A 108 -4.83 12.38 -20.65
N LYS A 109 -4.37 11.88 -19.49
CA LYS A 109 -4.73 10.56 -18.99
C LYS A 109 -6.02 10.57 -18.15
N PRO A 110 -6.79 9.47 -18.14
CA PRO A 110 -7.93 9.35 -17.24
C PRO A 110 -7.47 9.36 -15.78
N PHE A 111 -8.32 9.90 -14.92
CA PHE A 111 -8.09 9.90 -13.47
C PHE A 111 -8.92 8.79 -12.81
N PRO A 112 -8.44 8.22 -11.68
CA PRO A 112 -9.26 7.32 -10.88
C PRO A 112 -10.52 8.02 -10.37
N PRO A 113 -11.50 7.24 -9.87
CA PRO A 113 -12.56 7.80 -9.04
C PRO A 113 -11.92 8.64 -7.92
N LYS A 114 -12.42 9.85 -7.72
CA LYS A 114 -11.90 10.76 -6.72
C LYS A 114 -12.56 10.48 -5.37
N THR A 115 -11.84 10.80 -4.30
CA THR A 115 -12.42 10.87 -2.96
C THR A 115 -13.57 11.87 -2.92
N ASP A 116 -14.59 11.54 -2.13
CA ASP A 116 -15.76 12.40 -1.98
C ASP A 116 -15.37 13.73 -1.29
N LYS A 117 -16.03 14.83 -1.66
CA LYS A 117 -15.74 16.17 -1.10
C LYS A 117 -15.98 16.23 0.40
N ILE A 118 -16.94 15.47 0.93
CA ILE A 118 -17.21 15.37 2.37
C ILE A 118 -16.01 14.74 3.08
N VAL A 119 -15.52 13.61 2.56
CA VAL A 119 -14.34 12.92 3.09
C VAL A 119 -13.12 13.84 3.05
N TRP A 120 -12.95 14.59 1.95
CA TRP A 120 -11.89 15.58 1.83
C TRP A 120 -11.98 16.71 2.86
N GLY A 121 -13.18 17.23 3.09
CA GLY A 121 -13.41 18.29 4.09
C GLY A 121 -13.00 17.83 5.49
N VAL A 122 -13.29 16.57 5.84
CA VAL A 122 -12.86 15.98 7.11
C VAL A 122 -11.33 15.91 7.22
N LEU A 123 -10.65 15.51 6.15
CA LEU A 123 -9.19 15.41 6.11
C LEU A 123 -8.47 16.76 6.26
N GLY A 124 -9.10 17.84 5.80
CA GLY A 124 -8.52 19.19 5.83
C GLY A 124 -8.84 20.00 7.09
N GLN A 125 -9.78 19.56 7.93
CA GLN A 125 -10.33 20.36 9.04
C GLN A 125 -10.32 19.63 10.39
N ASP A 126 -9.67 18.46 10.49
CA ASP A 126 -9.60 17.64 11.72
C ASP A 126 -10.98 17.40 12.37
N ILE A 127 -12.02 17.21 11.53
CA ILE A 127 -13.40 17.06 12.00
C ILE A 127 -13.56 15.71 12.72
N PRO A 128 -14.10 15.67 13.95
CA PRO A 128 -14.34 14.42 14.64
C PRO A 128 -15.36 13.54 13.89
N LEU A 129 -14.98 12.30 13.57
CA LEU A 129 -15.84 11.32 12.90
C LEU A 129 -16.62 10.41 13.87
N GLY A 130 -16.47 10.60 15.18
CA GLY A 130 -17.11 9.79 16.21
C GLY A 130 -16.71 8.32 16.12
N SER A 131 -17.67 7.43 15.83
CA SER A 131 -17.43 6.00 15.65
C SER A 131 -16.86 5.63 14.28
N HIS A 132 -16.72 6.59 13.36
CA HIS A 132 -16.23 6.35 12.01
C HIS A 132 -14.77 6.77 11.85
N ALA A 133 -14.14 6.32 10.79
CA ALA A 133 -12.79 6.69 10.40
C ALA A 133 -12.67 6.79 8.88
N VAL A 134 -11.68 7.55 8.41
CA VAL A 134 -11.29 7.51 7.00
C VAL A 134 -10.51 6.22 6.75
N VAL A 135 -11.01 5.40 5.83
CA VAL A 135 -10.48 4.09 5.48
C VAL A 135 -9.69 4.16 4.18
N MET A 136 -8.49 3.56 4.22
CA MET A 136 -7.68 3.29 3.04
C MET A 136 -7.85 1.85 2.63
N SER A 137 -8.14 1.63 1.34
CA SER A 137 -8.25 0.28 0.83
C SER A 137 -7.84 0.16 -0.62
N GLY A 138 -7.56 -1.06 -1.05
CA GLY A 138 -7.20 -1.36 -2.42
C GLY A 138 -7.49 -2.80 -2.77
N SER A 139 -7.10 -3.19 -3.97
CA SER A 139 -7.21 -4.55 -4.45
C SER A 139 -6.05 -4.87 -5.38
N LEU A 140 -5.57 -6.11 -5.31
CA LEU A 140 -4.72 -6.69 -6.32
C LEU A 140 -5.58 -7.37 -7.39
N GLN A 141 -5.17 -7.26 -8.64
CA GLN A 141 -5.80 -7.94 -9.77
C GLN A 141 -4.72 -8.64 -10.58
N TYR A 142 -4.96 -9.88 -10.99
CA TYR A 142 -4.05 -10.56 -11.91
C TYR A 142 -3.89 -9.78 -13.21
N GLN A 143 -2.66 -9.68 -13.71
CA GLN A 143 -2.39 -9.15 -15.05
C GLN A 143 -2.11 -10.27 -16.04
N ALA A 144 -2.46 -10.01 -17.31
CA ALA A 144 -2.08 -10.91 -18.41
C ALA A 144 -0.62 -10.73 -18.84
N SER A 145 -0.02 -9.57 -18.56
CA SER A 145 1.34 -9.19 -18.92
C SER A 145 1.93 -8.23 -17.89
N GLY A 146 3.24 -8.31 -17.65
CA GLY A 146 3.94 -7.50 -16.66
C GLY A 146 3.94 -8.15 -15.26
N PRO A 147 3.93 -7.35 -14.18
CA PRO A 147 3.85 -7.83 -12.81
C PRO A 147 2.68 -8.79 -12.61
N LEU A 148 2.81 -9.78 -11.72
CA LEU A 148 1.74 -10.76 -11.48
C LEU A 148 0.43 -10.05 -11.06
N PHE A 149 0.56 -9.00 -10.26
CA PHE A 149 -0.56 -8.22 -9.76
C PHE A 149 -0.46 -6.75 -10.15
N LYS A 150 -1.61 -6.17 -10.47
CA LYS A 150 -1.81 -4.72 -10.49
C LYS A 150 -2.46 -4.27 -9.19
N LEU A 151 -1.78 -3.43 -8.43
CA LEU A 151 -2.36 -2.72 -7.29
C LEU A 151 -3.28 -1.60 -7.78
N ARG A 152 -4.52 -1.59 -7.26
CA ARG A 152 -5.47 -0.48 -7.43
C ARG A 152 -5.93 0.01 -6.07
N LEU A 153 -5.70 1.29 -5.78
CA LEU A 153 -6.23 1.94 -4.58
C LEU A 153 -7.65 2.46 -4.84
N LYS A 154 -8.53 2.27 -3.86
CA LYS A 154 -9.89 2.83 -3.86
C LYS A 154 -9.82 4.27 -3.34
N PRO A 155 -10.79 5.14 -3.67
CA PRO A 155 -10.88 6.45 -3.04
C PRO A 155 -10.96 6.31 -1.52
N LEU A 156 -10.46 7.31 -0.80
CA LEU A 156 -10.70 7.44 0.62
C LEU A 156 -12.22 7.53 0.85
N HIS A 157 -12.69 6.81 1.86
CA HIS A 157 -14.09 6.80 2.24
C HIS A 157 -14.21 6.71 3.75
N ILE A 158 -15.38 7.05 4.27
CA ILE A 158 -15.68 6.95 5.70
C ILE A 158 -16.40 5.62 5.93
N ASP A 159 -15.92 4.84 6.91
CA ASP A 159 -16.55 3.60 7.36
C ASP A 159 -16.46 3.51 8.90
N LEU A 160 -17.14 2.53 9.50
CA LEU A 160 -17.09 2.26 10.93
C LEU A 160 -15.67 1.90 11.37
N SER A 161 -15.17 2.64 12.37
CA SER A 161 -13.84 2.41 12.91
C SER A 161 -13.79 1.12 13.74
N HIS A 162 -12.65 0.43 13.69
CA HIS A 162 -12.36 -0.67 14.62
C HIS A 162 -11.49 -0.22 15.81
N ARG A 163 -11.34 -1.12 16.81
CA ARG A 163 -10.64 -0.80 18.07
C ARG A 163 -9.19 -0.34 17.86
N LEU A 164 -8.52 -0.88 16.84
CA LEU A 164 -7.13 -0.54 16.55
C LEU A 164 -7.01 0.85 15.91
N GLU A 165 -7.89 1.21 14.96
CA GLU A 165 -7.90 2.55 14.36
C GLU A 165 -8.17 3.63 15.41
N ARG A 166 -9.12 3.41 16.33
CA ARG A 166 -9.37 4.36 17.42
C ARG A 166 -8.17 4.52 18.36
N ARG A 167 -7.35 3.48 18.51
CA ARG A 167 -6.20 3.49 19.42
C ARG A 167 -4.92 4.02 18.78
N PHE A 168 -4.73 3.76 17.49
CA PHE A 168 -3.48 3.97 16.76
C PHE A 168 -3.62 4.92 15.56
N SER A 169 -4.80 5.52 15.35
CA SER A 169 -5.19 6.31 14.17
C SER A 169 -5.42 5.46 12.92
N SER A 170 -6.43 5.81 12.12
CA SER A 170 -6.81 5.05 10.91
C SER A 170 -5.84 5.21 9.75
N ASP A 171 -5.04 6.29 9.74
CA ASP A 171 -3.99 6.51 8.74
C ASP A 171 -2.85 5.48 8.79
N ARG A 172 -2.85 4.57 9.77
CA ARG A 172 -1.88 3.48 9.92
C ARG A 172 -2.40 2.13 9.45
N PHE A 173 -3.62 2.06 8.92
CA PHE A 173 -4.26 0.82 8.50
C PHE A 173 -4.63 0.88 7.02
N LEU A 174 -4.26 -0.15 6.26
CA LEU A 174 -4.55 -0.30 4.85
C LEU A 174 -5.11 -1.69 4.60
N GLU A 175 -6.26 -1.76 3.93
CA GLU A 175 -6.90 -3.02 3.58
C GLU A 175 -6.71 -3.34 2.10
N ILE A 176 -6.01 -4.43 1.77
CA ILE A 176 -5.83 -4.88 0.38
C ILE A 176 -6.59 -6.19 0.13
N ASP A 177 -7.52 -6.16 -0.81
CA ASP A 177 -8.19 -7.36 -1.30
C ASP A 177 -7.23 -8.13 -2.26
N ILE A 178 -6.83 -9.34 -1.91
CA ILE A 178 -5.92 -10.20 -2.71
C ILE A 178 -6.76 -11.30 -3.38
N PRO A 179 -6.61 -11.56 -4.69
CA PRO A 179 -7.34 -12.64 -5.35
C PRO A 179 -6.87 -14.00 -4.81
N SER A 180 -7.70 -15.03 -4.97
CA SER A 180 -7.30 -16.36 -4.51
C SER A 180 -6.06 -16.83 -5.26
N ILE A 181 -4.97 -17.03 -4.51
CA ILE A 181 -3.68 -17.50 -5.02
C ILE A 181 -3.62 -19.02 -5.16
N GLY A 182 -4.73 -19.72 -4.94
CA GLY A 182 -4.86 -21.16 -5.13
C GLY A 182 -6.16 -21.52 -5.85
N GLY A 183 -6.20 -22.70 -6.46
CA GLY A 183 -7.36 -23.21 -7.18
C GLY A 183 -7.24 -23.10 -8.70
N THR A 184 -8.35 -23.22 -9.41
CA THR A 184 -8.39 -23.41 -10.88
C THR A 184 -8.34 -22.11 -11.69
N LYS A 185 -8.51 -20.95 -11.05
CA LYS A 185 -8.57 -19.63 -11.70
C LYS A 185 -7.34 -18.78 -11.41
N ILE A 186 -6.16 -19.39 -11.45
CA ILE A 186 -4.88 -18.70 -11.28
C ILE A 186 -4.15 -18.55 -12.63
N PRO A 187 -3.30 -17.53 -12.79
CA PRO A 187 -2.48 -17.39 -13.99
C PRO A 187 -1.56 -18.58 -14.22
N LYS A 188 -1.24 -18.84 -15.50
CA LYS A 188 -0.38 -19.95 -15.90
C LYS A 188 0.99 -19.92 -15.20
N CYS A 189 1.61 -18.75 -15.05
CA CYS A 189 2.89 -18.63 -14.34
C CYS A 189 2.83 -19.14 -12.89
N LEU A 190 1.72 -18.88 -12.18
CA LEU A 190 1.53 -19.36 -10.81
C LEU A 190 1.14 -20.84 -10.78
N SER A 191 0.36 -21.30 -11.76
CA SER A 191 0.01 -22.72 -11.92
C SER A 191 1.26 -23.58 -12.19
N ASP A 192 2.11 -23.14 -13.11
CA ASP A 192 3.34 -23.85 -13.52
C ASP A 192 4.36 -23.90 -12.38
N ALA A 193 4.40 -22.86 -11.53
CA ALA A 193 5.24 -22.81 -10.33
C ALA A 193 4.72 -23.69 -9.18
N GLY A 194 3.47 -24.17 -9.26
CA GLY A 194 2.85 -25.07 -8.29
C GLY A 194 2.87 -24.53 -6.85
N PHE A 195 3.03 -25.45 -5.88
CA PHE A 195 3.03 -25.10 -4.45
C PHE A 195 4.16 -24.13 -4.07
N ALA A 196 5.33 -24.25 -4.72
CA ALA A 196 6.46 -23.35 -4.49
C ALA A 196 6.13 -21.91 -4.91
N GLY A 197 5.43 -21.72 -6.03
CA GLY A 197 4.97 -20.40 -6.44
C GLY A 197 4.00 -19.75 -5.44
N ILE A 198 3.09 -20.54 -4.88
CA ILE A 198 2.17 -20.06 -3.84
C ILE A 198 2.95 -19.63 -2.58
N ALA A 199 3.98 -20.38 -2.19
CA ALA A 199 4.84 -20.01 -1.06
C ALA A 199 5.56 -18.69 -1.32
N VAL A 200 6.15 -18.50 -2.50
CA VAL A 200 6.80 -17.22 -2.89
C VAL A 200 5.81 -16.05 -2.84
N VAL A 201 4.59 -16.21 -3.36
CA VAL A 201 3.58 -15.14 -3.30
C VAL A 201 3.23 -14.76 -1.85
N LYS A 202 3.13 -15.74 -0.94
CA LYS A 202 2.87 -15.47 0.49
C LYS A 202 4.05 -14.76 1.14
N GLU A 203 5.26 -15.24 0.91
CA GLU A 203 6.49 -14.65 1.41
C GLU A 203 6.56 -13.17 1.00
N CYS A 204 6.41 -12.89 -0.30
CA CYS A 204 6.50 -11.53 -0.83
C CYS A 204 5.35 -10.62 -0.38
N LEU A 205 4.09 -11.06 -0.42
CA LEU A 205 2.96 -10.16 -0.18
C LEU A 205 2.52 -10.07 1.28
N ILE A 206 2.74 -11.11 2.08
CA ILE A 206 2.17 -11.24 3.43
C ILE A 206 3.28 -11.17 4.48
N GLU A 207 4.39 -11.86 4.25
CA GLU A 207 5.44 -12.01 5.26
C GLU A 207 6.52 -10.91 5.15
N SER A 208 6.68 -10.32 3.97
CA SER A 208 7.63 -9.24 3.72
C SER A 208 7.07 -7.87 4.09
N HIS A 209 7.98 -6.95 4.38
CA HIS A 209 7.68 -5.53 4.56
C HIS A 209 7.55 -4.86 3.20
N GLN A 210 6.59 -3.94 3.07
CA GLN A 210 6.32 -3.23 1.83
C GLN A 210 6.46 -1.73 2.04
N ASP A 211 7.42 -1.11 1.36
CA ASP A 211 7.63 0.33 1.42
C ASP A 211 6.88 1.02 0.27
N PHE A 212 5.72 1.61 0.58
CA PHE A 212 4.90 2.32 -0.41
C PHE A 212 3.96 3.33 0.27
N ILE A 213 3.38 4.24 -0.51
CA ILE A 213 2.53 5.35 -0.05
C ILE A 213 3.20 6.18 1.06
N GLY A 214 3.83 7.28 0.64
CA GLY A 214 4.46 8.22 1.57
C GLY A 214 5.59 7.65 2.41
N CYS A 215 6.32 6.70 1.82
CA CYS A 215 7.52 6.08 2.36
C CYS A 215 7.29 5.45 3.74
N ARG A 216 6.06 4.98 3.97
CA ARG A 216 5.73 4.17 5.14
C ARG A 216 6.04 2.71 4.83
N THR A 217 6.52 2.01 5.84
CA THR A 217 6.66 0.56 5.82
C THR A 217 5.36 -0.08 6.29
N TRP A 218 4.77 -0.89 5.42
CA TRP A 218 3.55 -1.64 5.68
C TRP A 218 3.87 -3.10 5.97
N VAL A 219 3.21 -3.65 6.97
CA VAL A 219 3.38 -5.04 7.41
C VAL A 219 2.00 -5.67 7.54
N SER A 220 1.81 -6.87 6.97
CA SER A 220 0.57 -7.62 7.17
C SER A 220 0.49 -8.11 8.61
N PHE A 221 -0.65 -7.88 9.25
CA PHE A 221 -0.91 -8.36 10.61
C PHE A 221 -2.19 -9.20 10.71
N CYS A 222 -3.04 -9.18 9.67
CA CYS A 222 -4.32 -9.86 9.68
C CYS A 222 -4.73 -10.26 8.25
N ASN A 223 -5.06 -11.54 8.07
CA ASN A 223 -5.59 -12.07 6.82
C ASN A 223 -7.00 -12.62 7.08
N LYS A 224 -7.99 -12.19 6.29
CA LYS A 224 -9.38 -12.64 6.41
C LYS A 224 -9.92 -13.07 5.05
N ALA A 225 -10.76 -14.10 5.03
CA ALA A 225 -11.44 -14.51 3.81
C ALA A 225 -12.50 -13.46 3.40
N ALA A 226 -12.58 -13.13 2.10
CA ALA A 226 -13.52 -12.11 1.60
C ALA A 226 -14.99 -12.37 2.00
N ARG A 227 -15.42 -13.64 2.02
CA ARG A 227 -16.78 -14.04 2.44
C ARG A 227 -17.07 -13.69 3.90
N GLU A 228 -16.06 -13.73 4.76
CA GLU A 228 -16.19 -13.38 6.16
C GLU A 228 -16.38 -11.86 6.35
N ARG A 229 -15.68 -11.06 5.52
CA ARG A 229 -15.83 -9.60 5.47
C ARG A 229 -17.24 -9.18 5.05
N GLU A 230 -17.79 -9.78 4.00
CA GLU A 230 -19.16 -9.48 3.54
C GLU A 230 -20.23 -9.83 4.59
N ARG A 231 -20.00 -10.90 5.37
CA ARG A 231 -20.89 -11.28 6.47
C ARG A 231 -20.80 -10.27 7.61
N MET A 232 -19.59 -9.82 7.96
CA MET A 232 -19.37 -8.79 8.98
C MET A 232 -20.02 -7.45 8.58
N LYS A 233 -19.87 -7.02 7.32
CA LYS A 233 -20.50 -5.79 6.80
C LYS A 233 -22.03 -5.84 6.80
N ARG A 234 -22.60 -6.99 6.42
CA ARG A 234 -24.06 -7.19 6.49
C ARG A 234 -24.57 -7.10 7.92
N ASN A 235 -23.84 -7.67 8.88
CA ASN A 235 -24.25 -7.64 10.28
C ASN A 235 -24.08 -6.27 10.95
N SER A 236 -23.18 -5.41 10.45
CA SER A 236 -22.97 -4.05 10.98
C SER A 236 -23.95 -3.01 10.44
N THR A 237 -24.76 -3.33 9.43
CA THR A 237 -25.72 -2.39 8.80
C THR A 237 -27.14 -2.52 9.39
N THR A 238 -27.35 -3.40 10.36
CA THR A 238 -28.70 -3.78 10.87
C THR A 238 -29.07 -3.13 12.22
N HIS A 239 -28.51 -1.97 12.57
CA HIS A 239 -28.86 -1.27 13.82
C HIS A 239 -29.13 0.21 13.61
#